data_AF-A0A933E717-F1
#
_entry.id   AF-A0A933E717-F1
#
_cell.length_a   1.000
_cell.length_b   1.000
_cell.length_c   1.000
_cell.angle_alpha   90.00
_cell.angle_beta   90.00
_cell.angle_gamma   90.00
#
_symmetry.space_group_name_H-M   'P 1'
#
loop_
_entity.id
_entity.type
_entity.pdbx_description
1 polymer ?
#
loop_
_entity_poly.entity_id
_entity_poly.type
_entity_poly.pdbx_seq_one_letter_code
_entity_poly.pdbx_strand_id
1 'polypeptide(L)'
;LLHESEGARREAARGLARLSARDLHRRLSPLASGPPVPARVGIWGVQALRDIDRHARKRLVKISEEGQGASRRTALEWARLLDLQGLERLLDDSFEQRVNEAIDAGVVYLRGRCVTAGSATPVTENEMLDLLTLVKCGIPANDPSILPRIQCLAGQTPGDQGGTYGAGLALMLLYECGPDTYREAMERHARFLVDHQMENGMWGYARTTTAGTAGERGDNSNTQFAILGLRAAAEAGIEVPGEVWERTARHFEASQGTYGGWGYASPSPATAPYGSMTCSGICSILVCRAQLARGGPELNPFALPHVRKGLDWLAGEFSVSANPQKKGPSWLYYYLYSLERTGALTGQDRFGNHDWYQEGAEYLLDRQAENGSWGGPSGRYDTCFALLFLRRATRPLYAVGSASPAE
;
A
#
# COMPACT_ATOMS: atom_id res chain seq x y z
N LEU A 1 -22.38 17.41 -0.23
CA LEU A 1 -21.72 17.11 1.06
C LEU A 1 -22.70 17.09 2.25
N LEU A 2 -23.03 18.19 2.94
CA LEU A 2 -24.03 18.15 4.04
C LEU A 2 -25.41 17.61 3.60
N HIS A 3 -25.85 17.99 2.40
CA HIS A 3 -27.11 17.47 1.81
C HIS A 3 -27.03 16.00 1.38
N GLU A 4 -25.85 15.48 1.01
CA GLU A 4 -25.67 14.07 0.62
C GLU A 4 -25.62 13.16 1.84
N SER A 5 -24.96 13.60 2.93
CA SER A 5 -24.99 12.90 4.21
C SER A 5 -26.40 12.85 4.79
N GLU A 6 -27.20 13.92 4.62
CA GLU A 6 -28.62 13.92 5.02
C GLU A 6 -29.48 12.96 4.16
N GLY A 7 -29.17 12.84 2.87
CA GLY A 7 -29.79 11.89 1.95
C GLY A 7 -29.51 10.44 2.34
N ALA A 8 -28.24 10.10 2.55
CA ALA A 8 -27.80 8.78 3.02
C ALA A 8 -28.37 8.45 4.41
N ARG A 9 -28.44 9.43 5.33
CA ARG A 9 -29.13 9.28 6.64
C ARG A 9 -30.61 8.92 6.48
N ARG A 10 -31.33 9.61 5.59
CA ARG A 10 -32.75 9.34 5.33
C ARG A 10 -32.96 8.02 4.62
N GLU A 11 -32.02 7.58 3.80
CA GLU A 11 -32.04 6.28 3.13
C GLU A 11 -31.77 5.13 4.12
N ALA A 12 -30.75 5.27 4.97
CA ALA A 12 -30.45 4.34 6.06
C ALA A 12 -31.66 4.17 6.98
N ALA A 13 -32.26 5.28 7.44
CA ALA A 13 -33.44 5.27 8.29
C ALA A 13 -34.65 4.59 7.61
N ARG A 14 -34.82 4.76 6.30
CA ARG A 14 -35.88 4.13 5.50
C ARG A 14 -35.65 2.64 5.26
N GLY A 15 -34.43 2.22 4.94
CA GLY A 15 -34.06 0.80 4.78
C GLY A 15 -34.27 0.03 6.09
N LEU A 16 -33.76 0.61 7.18
CA LEU A 16 -34.01 0.13 8.53
C LEU A 16 -35.52 0.00 8.83
N ALA A 17 -36.35 1.01 8.53
CA ALA A 17 -37.80 0.99 8.78
C ALA A 17 -38.59 -0.09 8.00
N ARG A 18 -38.00 -0.70 6.96
CA ARG A 18 -38.65 -1.74 6.14
C ARG A 18 -38.44 -3.17 6.65
N LEU A 19 -37.51 -3.40 7.57
CA LEU A 19 -37.21 -4.73 8.09
C LEU A 19 -38.31 -5.17 9.07
N SER A 20 -38.97 -6.31 8.76
CA SER A 20 -39.93 -6.91 9.70
C SER A 20 -39.21 -7.65 10.82
N ALA A 21 -39.88 -7.85 11.96
CA ALA A 21 -39.32 -8.63 13.08
C ALA A 21 -38.95 -10.08 12.68
N ARG A 22 -39.63 -10.65 11.68
CA ARG A 22 -39.30 -11.97 11.11
C ARG A 22 -38.03 -11.95 10.28
N ASP A 23 -37.76 -10.87 9.55
CA ASP A 23 -36.56 -10.74 8.73
C ASP A 23 -35.33 -10.50 9.59
N LEU A 24 -35.48 -9.70 10.66
CA LEU A 24 -34.45 -9.50 11.67
C LEU A 24 -34.08 -10.81 12.37
N HIS A 25 -35.08 -11.60 12.78
CA HIS A 25 -34.84 -12.90 13.42
C HIS A 25 -34.10 -13.87 12.50
N ARG A 26 -34.55 -14.02 11.24
CA ARG A 26 -33.91 -14.90 10.25
C ARG A 26 -32.46 -14.54 9.97
N ARG A 27 -32.14 -13.23 9.93
CA ARG A 27 -30.79 -12.71 9.65
C ARG A 27 -29.85 -12.81 10.85
N LEU A 28 -30.38 -12.76 12.08
CA LEU A 28 -29.61 -12.82 13.32
C LEU A 28 -29.51 -14.24 13.92
N SER A 29 -30.38 -15.18 13.53
CA SER A 29 -30.37 -16.57 14.01
C SER A 29 -29.02 -17.31 13.89
N PRO A 30 -28.18 -17.11 12.84
CA PRO A 30 -26.87 -17.75 12.75
C PRO A 30 -25.85 -17.30 13.82
N LEU A 31 -26.06 -16.14 14.45
CA LEU A 31 -25.19 -15.59 15.49
C LEU A 31 -25.50 -16.13 16.89
N ALA A 32 -26.67 -16.74 17.09
CA ALA A 32 -27.09 -17.29 18.39
C ALA A 32 -26.34 -18.57 18.80
N SER A 33 -25.53 -19.14 17.90
CA SER A 33 -24.65 -20.29 18.14
C SER A 33 -23.22 -19.92 18.60
N GLY A 34 -22.92 -18.63 18.83
CA GLY A 34 -21.68 -18.14 19.45
C GLY A 34 -21.79 -17.93 20.97
N PRO A 35 -20.68 -17.64 21.69
CA PRO A 35 -20.62 -17.66 23.16
C PRO A 35 -21.55 -16.62 23.81
N PRO A 36 -21.93 -16.81 25.08
CA PRO A 36 -23.26 -16.43 25.56
C PRO A 36 -23.41 -14.92 25.73
N VAL A 37 -24.45 -14.38 25.10
CA VAL A 37 -25.05 -13.11 25.53
C VAL A 37 -25.59 -13.32 26.95
N PRO A 38 -25.30 -12.42 27.93
CA PRO A 38 -25.71 -12.59 29.31
C PRO A 38 -27.22 -12.88 29.45
N ALA A 39 -27.52 -13.96 30.17
CA ALA A 39 -28.85 -14.51 30.33
C ALA A 39 -29.83 -13.52 30.99
N ARG A 40 -30.63 -12.83 30.16
CA ARG A 40 -31.94 -12.26 30.51
C ARG A 40 -32.72 -11.82 29.25
N VAL A 41 -32.86 -12.71 28.27
CA VAL A 41 -33.78 -12.49 27.14
C VAL A 41 -34.62 -13.74 26.90
N GLY A 42 -35.36 -14.14 27.93
CA GLY A 42 -36.49 -15.06 27.79
C GLY A 42 -37.77 -14.25 27.62
N ILE A 43 -38.51 -14.51 26.54
CA ILE A 43 -39.86 -14.00 26.23
C ILE A 43 -39.93 -12.47 26.08
N TRP A 44 -39.67 -11.99 24.87
CA TRP A 44 -39.82 -10.57 24.55
C TRP A 44 -40.63 -10.42 23.25
N GLY A 45 -41.85 -9.91 23.39
CA GLY A 45 -42.77 -9.66 22.27
C GLY A 45 -42.26 -8.61 21.29
N VAL A 46 -42.98 -8.43 20.18
CA VAL A 46 -42.65 -7.55 19.03
C VAL A 46 -42.21 -6.13 19.45
N GLN A 47 -42.69 -5.62 20.59
CA GLN A 47 -42.31 -4.32 21.13
C GLN A 47 -40.83 -4.24 21.57
N ALA A 48 -40.31 -5.31 22.15
CA ALA A 48 -38.94 -5.41 22.62
C ALA A 48 -37.92 -5.53 21.49
N LEU A 49 -38.30 -6.25 20.42
CA LEU A 49 -37.52 -6.30 19.19
C LEU A 49 -37.49 -4.93 18.50
N ARG A 50 -38.58 -4.14 18.58
CA ARG A 50 -38.62 -2.73 18.12
C ARG A 50 -37.79 -1.78 19.00
N ASP A 51 -37.69 -2.06 20.29
CA ASP A 51 -36.87 -1.25 21.20
C ASP A 51 -35.38 -1.59 21.06
N ILE A 52 -35.04 -2.87 20.90
CA ILE A 52 -33.71 -3.32 20.48
C ILE A 52 -33.35 -2.69 19.13
N ASP A 53 -34.27 -2.68 18.18
CA ASP A 53 -34.13 -2.04 16.86
C ASP A 53 -33.88 -0.52 16.97
N ARG A 54 -34.67 0.23 17.75
CA ARG A 54 -34.44 1.67 17.94
C ARG A 54 -33.12 1.97 18.66
N HIS A 55 -32.76 1.16 19.66
CA HIS A 55 -31.54 1.36 20.44
C HIS A 55 -30.30 0.93 19.65
N ALA A 56 -30.37 -0.17 18.90
CA ALA A 56 -29.34 -0.63 17.96
C ALA A 56 -29.15 0.38 16.82
N ARG A 57 -30.23 0.94 16.26
CA ARG A 57 -30.16 2.03 15.27
C ARG A 57 -29.46 3.27 15.79
N LYS A 58 -29.87 3.76 16.97
CA LYS A 58 -29.22 4.92 17.60
C LYS A 58 -27.77 4.63 17.95
N ARG A 59 -27.46 3.42 18.41
CA ARG A 59 -26.07 3.00 18.69
C ARG A 59 -25.24 2.88 17.41
N LEU A 60 -25.76 2.30 16.34
CA LEU A 60 -25.04 2.18 15.06
C LEU A 60 -24.81 3.53 14.41
N VAL A 61 -25.81 4.43 14.44
CA VAL A 61 -25.62 5.82 13.99
C VAL A 61 -24.62 6.55 14.88
N LYS A 62 -24.72 6.42 16.21
CA LYS A 62 -23.76 7.02 17.13
C LYS A 62 -22.33 6.46 16.94
N ILE A 63 -22.18 5.16 16.69
CA ILE A 63 -20.89 4.52 16.36
C ILE A 63 -20.41 4.98 14.97
N SER A 64 -21.30 5.26 14.02
CA SER A 64 -20.93 5.84 12.73
C SER A 64 -20.41 7.28 12.86
N GLU A 65 -20.96 8.04 13.83
CA GLU A 65 -20.61 9.44 14.08
C GLU A 65 -19.39 9.60 15.01
N GLU A 66 -19.21 8.71 15.99
CA GLU A 66 -18.25 8.88 17.09
C GLU A 66 -17.28 7.68 17.25
N GLY A 67 -17.52 6.56 16.57
CA GLY A 67 -16.78 5.31 16.77
C GLY A 67 -15.44 5.24 16.01
N GLN A 68 -14.41 4.74 16.69
CA GLN A 68 -13.08 4.46 16.13
C GLN A 68 -12.77 2.95 16.10
N GLY A 69 -11.85 2.54 15.22
CA GLY A 69 -11.33 1.17 15.08
C GLY A 69 -12.39 0.05 15.10
N ALA A 70 -12.21 -0.91 16.03
CA ALA A 70 -13.01 -2.14 16.15
C ALA A 70 -14.52 -1.92 16.31
N SER A 71 -14.92 -0.81 16.94
CA SER A 71 -16.34 -0.45 17.12
C SER A 71 -17.02 -0.21 15.79
N ARG A 72 -16.30 0.41 14.84
CA ARG A 72 -16.80 0.74 13.50
C ARG A 72 -16.79 -0.47 12.57
N ARG A 73 -15.75 -1.32 12.64
CA ARG A 73 -15.71 -2.60 11.90
C ARG A 73 -16.92 -3.47 12.27
N THR A 74 -17.23 -3.54 13.57
CA THR A 74 -18.47 -4.16 14.05
C THR A 74 -19.69 -3.47 13.43
N ALA A 75 -19.77 -2.13 13.44
CA ALA A 75 -20.92 -1.44 12.84
C ALA A 75 -21.10 -1.71 11.33
N LEU A 76 -20.03 -1.82 10.55
CA LEU A 76 -20.05 -2.17 9.12
C LEU A 76 -20.53 -3.61 8.89
N GLU A 77 -20.03 -4.57 9.66
CA GLU A 77 -20.51 -5.96 9.59
C GLU A 77 -22.00 -6.05 9.90
N TRP A 78 -22.45 -5.33 10.93
CA TRP A 78 -23.86 -5.25 11.27
C TRP A 78 -24.70 -4.54 10.19
N ALA A 79 -24.17 -3.50 9.55
CA ALA A 79 -24.84 -2.82 8.44
C ALA A 79 -25.04 -3.76 7.25
N ARG A 80 -24.02 -4.56 6.88
CA ARG A 80 -24.07 -5.56 5.82
C ARG A 80 -25.05 -6.68 6.13
N LEU A 81 -24.98 -7.26 7.33
CA LEU A 81 -25.88 -8.34 7.77
C LEU A 81 -27.36 -7.90 7.75
N LEU A 82 -27.60 -6.63 8.06
CA LEU A 82 -28.93 -6.03 8.08
C LEU A 82 -29.34 -5.41 6.73
N ASP A 83 -28.51 -5.48 5.68
CA ASP A 83 -28.76 -4.91 4.34
C ASP A 83 -29.13 -3.41 4.40
N LEU A 84 -28.33 -2.66 5.17
CA LEU A 84 -28.51 -1.24 5.42
C LEU A 84 -27.61 -0.42 4.50
N GLN A 85 -27.90 -0.46 3.20
CA GLN A 85 -27.10 0.21 2.16
C GLN A 85 -26.82 1.69 2.46
N GLY A 86 -27.79 2.41 3.03
CA GLY A 86 -27.59 3.82 3.40
C GLY A 86 -26.65 4.03 4.59
N LEU A 87 -26.56 3.07 5.52
CA LEU A 87 -25.63 3.14 6.65
C LEU A 87 -24.23 2.71 6.23
N GLU A 88 -24.13 1.69 5.37
CA GLU A 88 -22.88 1.26 4.74
C GLU A 88 -22.24 2.42 3.95
N ARG A 89 -23.00 3.04 3.03
CA ARG A 89 -22.51 4.22 2.28
C ARG A 89 -22.04 5.35 3.20
N LEU A 90 -22.78 5.60 4.29
CA LEU A 90 -22.41 6.68 5.22
C LEU A 90 -21.15 6.36 6.02
N LEU A 91 -20.94 5.09 6.37
CA LEU A 91 -19.74 4.61 7.03
C LEU A 91 -18.54 4.63 6.07
N ASP A 92 -18.75 4.33 4.80
CA ASP A 92 -17.71 4.38 3.76
C ASP A 92 -17.31 5.84 3.47
N ASP A 93 -18.27 6.74 3.25
CA ASP A 93 -18.02 8.17 3.02
C ASP A 93 -17.22 8.78 4.19
N SER A 94 -17.58 8.43 5.42
CA SER A 94 -16.88 8.92 6.62
C SER A 94 -15.52 8.23 6.83
N PHE A 95 -15.31 7.02 6.32
CA PHE A 95 -13.99 6.39 6.32
C PHE A 95 -13.05 7.08 5.34
N GLU A 96 -13.48 7.26 4.08
CA GLU A 96 -12.70 7.97 3.06
C GLU A 96 -12.41 9.42 3.48
N GLN A 97 -13.36 10.11 4.12
CA GLN A 97 -13.12 11.43 4.69
C GLN A 97 -11.97 11.43 5.70
N ARG A 98 -11.99 10.50 6.67
CA ARG A 98 -10.91 10.39 7.68
C ARG A 98 -9.57 10.05 7.06
N VAL A 99 -9.55 9.19 6.05
CA VAL A 99 -8.32 8.86 5.30
C VAL A 99 -7.77 10.12 4.63
N ASN A 100 -8.62 10.90 3.96
CA ASN A 100 -8.20 12.15 3.31
C ASN A 100 -7.70 13.18 4.33
N GLU A 101 -8.38 13.36 5.47
CA GLU A 101 -7.95 14.25 6.55
C GLU A 101 -6.58 13.84 7.12
N ALA A 102 -6.34 12.54 7.30
CA ALA A 102 -5.04 12.04 7.74
C ALA A 102 -3.93 12.23 6.70
N ILE A 103 -4.25 12.05 5.41
CA ILE A 103 -3.33 12.35 4.31
C ILE A 103 -2.95 13.84 4.33
N ASP A 104 -3.93 14.74 4.44
CA ASP A 104 -3.70 16.19 4.48
C ASP A 104 -2.81 16.59 5.65
N ALA A 105 -3.06 16.05 6.84
CA ALA A 105 -2.23 16.30 8.02
C ALA A 105 -0.79 15.80 7.85
N GLY A 106 -0.59 14.61 7.26
CA GLY A 106 0.74 14.09 6.98
C GLY A 106 1.48 14.87 5.88
N VAL A 107 0.77 15.37 4.87
CA VAL A 107 1.33 16.26 3.85
C VAL A 107 1.83 17.56 4.47
N VAL A 108 1.07 18.15 5.40
CA VAL A 108 1.50 19.35 6.15
C VAL A 108 2.80 19.07 6.92
N TYR A 109 2.88 17.93 7.61
CA TYR A 109 4.11 17.51 8.30
C TYR A 109 5.31 17.40 7.36
N LEU A 110 5.16 16.71 6.22
CA LEU A 110 6.26 16.52 5.26
C LEU A 110 6.69 17.82 4.61
N ARG A 111 5.76 18.71 4.22
CA ARG A 111 6.09 20.01 3.64
C ARG A 111 6.95 20.84 4.57
N GLY A 112 6.69 20.82 5.88
CA GLY A 112 7.52 21.50 6.87
C GLY A 112 8.99 21.06 6.89
N ARG A 113 9.30 19.88 6.34
CA ARG A 113 10.66 19.31 6.29
C ARG A 113 11.38 19.53 4.96
N CYS A 114 10.64 19.69 3.85
CA CYS A 114 11.22 19.93 2.52
C CYS A 114 11.72 21.38 2.32
N VAL A 115 11.38 22.30 3.23
CA VAL A 115 11.67 23.75 3.10
C VAL A 115 13.13 24.11 3.45
N THR A 116 13.94 23.17 3.93
CA THR A 116 15.33 23.46 4.33
C THR A 116 16.36 22.97 3.30
N ALA A 117 16.68 23.81 2.32
CA ALA A 117 18.03 24.11 1.80
C ALA A 117 17.96 24.67 0.36
N GLY A 118 18.81 25.66 0.08
CA GLY A 118 18.89 26.30 -1.24
C GLY A 118 19.13 25.30 -2.38
N SER A 119 18.75 25.72 -3.60
CA SER A 119 18.79 24.94 -4.84
C SER A 119 20.16 24.34 -5.22
N ALA A 120 21.24 24.74 -4.53
CA ALA A 120 22.60 24.26 -4.78
C ALA A 120 22.99 22.99 -3.99
N THR A 121 22.22 22.58 -2.97
CA THR A 121 22.54 21.36 -2.21
C THR A 121 21.96 20.11 -2.90
N PRO A 122 22.73 19.01 -3.04
CA PRO A 122 22.20 17.78 -3.60
C PRO A 122 20.98 17.27 -2.84
N VAL A 123 19.93 16.91 -3.57
CA VAL A 123 18.73 16.21 -3.10
C VAL A 123 19.14 14.82 -2.64
N THR A 124 18.99 14.57 -1.34
CA THR A 124 19.29 13.28 -0.70
C THR A 124 18.21 12.23 -0.98
N GLU A 125 18.53 10.94 -0.83
CA GLU A 125 17.57 9.83 -0.95
C GLU A 125 16.28 10.06 -0.12
N ASN A 126 16.45 10.50 1.13
CA ASN A 126 15.34 10.77 2.04
C ASN A 126 14.44 11.89 1.50
N GLU A 127 15.04 12.90 0.86
CA GLU A 127 14.32 14.01 0.26
C GLU A 127 13.62 13.58 -1.04
N MET A 128 14.23 12.70 -1.83
CA MET A 128 13.56 12.10 -2.99
C MET A 128 12.30 11.35 -2.58
N LEU A 129 12.34 10.60 -1.47
CA LEU A 129 11.16 9.92 -0.94
C LEU A 129 10.09 10.91 -0.45
N ASP A 130 10.47 11.99 0.24
CA ASP A 130 9.51 13.03 0.65
C ASP A 130 8.83 13.66 -0.57
N LEU A 131 9.62 14.06 -1.58
CA LEU A 131 9.12 14.69 -2.81
C LEU A 131 8.20 13.75 -3.58
N LEU A 132 8.60 12.48 -3.75
CA LEU A 132 7.75 11.45 -4.36
C LEU A 132 6.42 11.32 -3.61
N THR A 133 6.47 11.28 -2.27
CA THR A 133 5.27 11.16 -1.44
C THR A 133 4.36 12.37 -1.61
N LEU A 134 4.90 13.60 -1.56
CA LEU A 134 4.13 14.82 -1.75
C LEU A 134 3.43 14.84 -3.11
N VAL A 135 4.14 14.48 -4.19
CA VAL A 135 3.55 14.41 -5.53
C VAL A 135 2.46 13.34 -5.60
N LYS A 136 2.69 12.15 -5.04
CA LYS A 136 1.69 11.08 -4.96
C LYS A 136 0.44 11.48 -4.15
N CYS A 137 0.62 12.30 -3.12
CA CYS A 137 -0.46 12.88 -2.33
C CYS A 137 -1.14 14.08 -3.00
N GLY A 138 -0.79 14.42 -4.23
CA GLY A 138 -1.50 15.42 -5.04
C GLY A 138 -0.90 16.82 -5.00
N ILE A 139 0.29 17.02 -4.42
CA ILE A 139 1.01 18.29 -4.57
C ILE A 139 1.49 18.40 -6.03
N PRO A 140 1.11 19.46 -6.78
CA PRO A 140 1.54 19.63 -8.16
C PRO A 140 3.06 19.71 -8.28
N ALA A 141 3.64 19.06 -9.30
CA ALA A 141 5.09 19.07 -9.53
C ALA A 141 5.67 20.47 -9.80
N ASN A 142 4.83 21.43 -10.21
CA ASN A 142 5.18 22.83 -10.38
C ASN A 142 4.91 23.71 -9.14
N ASP A 143 4.54 23.12 -7.99
CA ASP A 143 4.39 23.87 -6.74
C ASP A 143 5.74 24.52 -6.38
N PRO A 144 5.79 25.85 -6.14
CA PRO A 144 7.02 26.58 -5.88
C PRO A 144 7.86 26.06 -4.72
N SER A 145 7.26 25.34 -3.77
CA SER A 145 7.96 24.77 -2.62
C SER A 145 8.77 23.51 -2.93
N ILE A 146 8.46 22.79 -4.02
CA ILE A 146 9.16 21.54 -4.39
C ILE A 146 9.83 21.60 -5.76
N LEU A 147 9.36 22.46 -6.66
CA LEU A 147 9.89 22.57 -8.03
C LEU A 147 11.41 22.83 -8.07
N PRO A 148 12.01 23.73 -7.27
CA PRO A 148 13.46 23.94 -7.29
C PRO A 148 14.26 22.69 -6.89
N ARG A 149 13.70 21.85 -6.01
CA ARG A 149 14.33 20.60 -5.58
C ARG A 149 14.21 19.52 -6.65
N ILE A 150 13.07 19.41 -7.31
CA ILE A 150 12.89 18.53 -8.48
C ILE A 150 13.86 18.92 -9.61
N GLN A 151 14.02 20.22 -9.88
CA GLN A 151 14.99 20.72 -10.86
C GLN A 151 16.44 20.45 -10.46
N CYS A 152 16.77 20.57 -9.17
CA CYS A 152 18.09 20.19 -8.63
C CYS A 152 18.36 18.70 -8.86
N LEU A 153 17.40 17.82 -8.50
CA LEU A 153 17.49 16.38 -8.74
C LEU A 153 17.69 16.06 -10.23
N ALA A 154 16.95 16.72 -11.11
CA ALA A 154 17.07 16.51 -12.54
C ALA A 154 18.49 16.81 -13.06
N GLY A 155 19.25 17.70 -12.42
CA GLY A 155 20.65 18.00 -12.76
C GLY A 155 21.69 17.10 -12.08
N GLN A 156 21.29 16.23 -11.15
CA GLN A 156 22.22 15.42 -10.36
C GLN A 156 22.76 14.20 -11.10
N THR A 157 23.98 13.81 -10.74
CA THR A 157 24.55 12.52 -11.13
C THR A 157 23.82 11.38 -10.42
N PRO A 158 23.36 10.34 -11.13
CA PRO A 158 22.79 9.15 -10.53
C PRO A 158 23.74 8.45 -9.56
N GLY A 159 23.20 7.89 -8.47
CA GLY A 159 23.96 7.08 -7.50
C GLY A 159 24.65 7.87 -6.38
N ASP A 160 25.01 9.14 -6.61
CA ASP A 160 25.70 9.99 -5.61
C ASP A 160 24.90 10.12 -4.31
N GLN A 161 23.57 10.25 -4.44
CA GLN A 161 22.65 10.47 -3.34
C GLN A 161 21.75 9.25 -3.12
N GLY A 162 22.31 8.18 -2.54
CA GLY A 162 21.56 6.98 -2.16
C GLY A 162 21.73 5.76 -3.05
N GLY A 163 22.71 5.74 -3.95
CA GLY A 163 23.01 4.57 -4.79
C GLY A 163 21.77 4.09 -5.57
N THR A 164 21.47 2.79 -5.44
CA THR A 164 20.30 2.16 -6.05
C THR A 164 18.97 2.76 -5.58
N TYR A 165 18.78 2.99 -4.28
CA TYR A 165 17.55 3.60 -3.76
C TYR A 165 17.34 4.99 -4.34
N GLY A 166 18.40 5.82 -4.32
CA GLY A 166 18.36 7.16 -4.88
C GLY A 166 17.99 7.16 -6.37
N ALA A 167 18.64 6.32 -7.18
CA ALA A 167 18.32 6.22 -8.60
C ALA A 167 16.90 5.69 -8.86
N GLY A 168 16.44 4.70 -8.09
CA GLY A 168 15.08 4.17 -8.19
C GLY A 168 14.01 5.21 -7.82
N LEU A 169 14.19 5.90 -6.69
CA LEU A 169 13.30 6.98 -6.24
C LEU A 169 13.29 8.16 -7.22
N ALA A 170 14.45 8.53 -7.77
CA ALA A 170 14.55 9.60 -8.76
C ALA A 170 13.72 9.27 -10.02
N LEU A 171 13.82 8.05 -10.55
CA LEU A 171 13.01 7.61 -11.69
C LEU A 171 11.52 7.66 -11.40
N MET A 172 11.10 7.15 -10.24
CA MET A 172 9.70 7.19 -9.82
C MET A 172 9.19 8.63 -9.70
N LEU A 173 9.95 9.53 -9.07
CA LEU A 173 9.57 10.93 -8.90
C LEU A 173 9.50 11.68 -10.24
N LEU A 174 10.55 11.59 -11.06
CA LEU A 174 10.61 12.30 -12.35
C LEU A 174 9.52 11.83 -13.31
N TYR A 175 9.13 10.56 -13.25
CA TYR A 175 7.97 10.05 -13.97
C TYR A 175 6.67 10.75 -13.56
N GLU A 176 6.41 10.88 -12.25
CA GLU A 176 5.20 11.56 -11.77
C GLU A 176 5.21 13.08 -12.06
N CYS A 177 6.40 13.69 -12.12
CA CYS A 177 6.55 15.12 -12.39
C CYS A 177 6.40 15.51 -13.87
N GLY A 178 6.43 14.56 -14.79
CA GLY A 178 6.35 14.81 -16.23
C GLY A 178 7.50 14.15 -16.99
N PRO A 179 7.32 12.93 -17.52
CA PRO A 179 8.43 12.14 -18.07
C PRO A 179 9.03 12.76 -19.33
N ASP A 180 8.24 13.50 -20.13
CA ASP A 180 8.76 14.19 -21.31
C ASP A 180 9.63 15.40 -20.94
N THR A 181 9.27 16.12 -19.87
CA THR A 181 10.06 17.25 -19.35
C THR A 181 11.39 16.79 -18.78
N TYR A 182 11.41 15.62 -18.12
CA TYR A 182 12.59 15.11 -17.41
C TYR A 182 13.25 13.91 -18.09
N ARG A 183 12.98 13.69 -19.38
CA ARG A 183 13.42 12.50 -20.14
C ARG A 183 14.92 12.24 -20.02
N GLU A 184 15.75 13.26 -20.25
CA GLU A 184 17.21 13.10 -20.18
C GLU A 184 17.70 12.68 -18.79
N ALA A 185 17.09 13.23 -17.72
CA ALA A 185 17.43 12.85 -16.36
C ALA A 185 17.02 11.40 -16.07
N MET A 186 15.82 11.01 -16.50
CA MET A 186 15.35 9.63 -16.37
C MET A 186 16.25 8.65 -17.13
N GLU A 187 16.67 8.97 -18.36
CA GLU A 187 17.60 8.12 -19.13
C GLU A 187 18.94 7.92 -18.41
N ARG A 188 19.48 8.97 -17.77
CA ARG A 188 20.71 8.85 -16.95
C ARG A 188 20.52 7.91 -15.77
N HIS A 189 19.44 8.06 -15.00
CA HIS A 189 19.17 7.19 -13.85
C HIS A 189 18.86 5.74 -14.26
N ALA A 190 18.14 5.54 -15.37
CA ALA A 190 17.86 4.21 -15.91
C ALA A 190 19.16 3.52 -16.35
N ARG A 191 20.01 4.22 -17.10
CA ARG A 191 21.34 3.70 -17.51
C ARG A 191 22.19 3.33 -16.31
N PHE A 192 22.24 4.19 -15.28
CA PHE A 192 22.93 3.86 -14.03
C PHE A 192 22.44 2.53 -13.45
N LEU A 193 21.13 2.32 -13.32
CA LEU A 193 20.61 1.07 -12.77
C LEU A 193 20.93 -0.13 -13.67
N VAL A 194 20.83 0.00 -14.99
CA VAL A 194 21.21 -1.07 -15.94
C VAL A 194 22.68 -1.46 -15.77
N ASP A 195 23.57 -0.46 -15.71
CA ASP A 195 25.02 -0.68 -15.62
C ASP A 195 25.46 -1.26 -14.24
N HIS A 196 24.64 -1.07 -13.19
CA HIS A 196 24.94 -1.54 -11.83
C HIS A 196 24.22 -2.85 -11.45
N GLN A 197 23.48 -3.48 -12.37
CA GLN A 197 22.87 -4.79 -12.08
C GLN A 197 23.97 -5.86 -11.96
N MET A 198 24.09 -6.45 -10.78
CA MET A 198 25.04 -7.53 -10.50
C MET A 198 24.66 -8.80 -11.27
N GLU A 199 25.65 -9.64 -11.63
CA GLU A 199 25.48 -10.86 -12.45
C GLU A 199 24.27 -11.71 -12.03
N ASN A 200 24.06 -11.86 -10.73
CA ASN A 200 22.96 -12.60 -10.12
C ASN A 200 21.57 -11.94 -10.26
N GLY A 201 21.44 -10.81 -10.96
CA GLY A 201 20.18 -10.10 -11.19
C GLY A 201 19.78 -9.13 -10.07
N MET A 202 20.64 -8.92 -9.07
CA MET A 202 20.37 -8.06 -7.92
C MET A 202 21.02 -6.68 -8.03
N TRP A 203 20.61 -5.80 -7.13
CA TRP A 203 21.31 -4.55 -6.82
C TRP A 203 21.68 -4.50 -5.34
N GLY A 204 22.69 -3.68 -5.03
CA GLY A 204 23.17 -3.42 -3.69
C GLY A 204 23.36 -1.94 -3.42
N TYR A 205 24.17 -1.63 -2.40
CA TYR A 205 24.45 -0.28 -1.92
C TYR A 205 25.61 0.41 -2.66
N ALA A 206 26.33 -0.29 -3.53
CA ALA A 206 27.39 0.30 -4.33
C ALA A 206 26.92 1.57 -5.06
N ARG A 207 27.73 2.64 -4.96
CA ARG A 207 27.43 3.97 -5.50
C ARG A 207 28.18 4.29 -6.80
N THR A 208 29.08 3.41 -7.26
CA THR A 208 30.01 3.68 -8.38
C THR A 208 30.19 2.45 -9.28
N THR A 209 30.40 2.70 -10.58
CA THR A 209 30.67 1.68 -11.61
C THR A 209 32.07 1.06 -11.49
N THR A 210 32.98 1.68 -10.73
CA THR A 210 34.31 1.11 -10.45
C THR A 210 34.15 -0.01 -9.45
N ALA A 211 33.96 -1.23 -9.95
CA ALA A 211 33.99 -2.50 -9.24
C ALA A 211 33.26 -2.43 -7.88
N GLY A 212 32.00 -2.87 -7.88
CA GLY A 212 31.29 -3.20 -6.64
C GLY A 212 32.25 -3.87 -5.66
N THR A 213 32.30 -3.36 -4.43
CA THR A 213 33.24 -3.83 -3.39
C THR A 213 33.28 -5.35 -3.46
N ALA A 214 34.43 -5.92 -3.84
CA ALA A 214 34.56 -7.33 -4.14
C ALA A 214 33.90 -8.16 -3.02
N GLY A 215 32.78 -8.83 -3.33
CA GLY A 215 32.01 -9.61 -2.37
C GLY A 215 30.58 -9.13 -2.06
N GLU A 216 30.14 -7.96 -2.53
CA GLU A 216 28.73 -7.57 -2.41
C GLU A 216 27.84 -8.47 -3.31
N ARG A 217 26.79 -9.05 -2.71
CA ARG A 217 25.86 -9.96 -3.41
C ARG A 217 24.50 -9.31 -3.73
N GLY A 218 24.31 -8.06 -3.33
CA GLY A 218 23.03 -7.36 -3.41
C GLY A 218 22.02 -7.81 -2.35
N ASP A 219 20.89 -7.12 -2.29
CA ASP A 219 19.76 -7.48 -1.42
C ASP A 219 18.40 -7.26 -2.10
N ASN A 220 17.36 -7.92 -1.58
CA ASN A 220 16.00 -7.88 -2.13
C ASN A 220 15.29 -6.53 -1.91
N SER A 221 15.85 -5.63 -1.09
CA SER A 221 15.31 -4.30 -0.83
C SER A 221 15.83 -3.27 -1.84
N ASN A 222 17.14 -3.23 -2.12
CA ASN A 222 17.71 -2.46 -3.22
C ASN A 222 17.15 -2.94 -4.56
N THR A 223 17.11 -4.26 -4.78
CA THR A 223 16.64 -4.86 -6.04
C THR A 223 15.21 -4.41 -6.41
N GLN A 224 14.27 -4.41 -5.46
CA GLN A 224 12.91 -3.95 -5.80
C GLN A 224 12.83 -2.45 -6.12
N PHE A 225 13.63 -1.58 -5.48
CA PHE A 225 13.60 -0.15 -5.79
C PHE A 225 14.22 0.12 -7.16
N ALA A 226 15.25 -0.63 -7.55
CA ALA A 226 15.75 -0.63 -8.92
C ALA A 226 14.65 -1.00 -9.91
N ILE A 227 13.92 -2.09 -9.66
CA ILE A 227 12.82 -2.56 -10.51
C ILE A 227 11.66 -1.57 -10.58
N LEU A 228 11.28 -0.93 -9.48
CA LEU A 228 10.25 0.13 -9.48
C LEU A 228 10.69 1.35 -10.31
N GLY A 229 11.93 1.80 -10.16
CA GLY A 229 12.46 2.91 -10.94
C GLY A 229 12.56 2.57 -12.43
N LEU A 230 13.11 1.40 -12.77
CA LEU A 230 13.17 0.94 -14.16
C LEU A 230 11.78 0.76 -14.76
N ARG A 231 10.77 0.39 -13.95
CA ARG A 231 9.38 0.32 -14.43
C ARG A 231 8.89 1.71 -14.82
N ALA A 232 9.14 2.72 -14.00
CA ALA A 232 8.80 4.11 -14.32
C ALA A 232 9.50 4.59 -15.60
N ALA A 233 10.77 4.21 -15.81
CA ALA A 233 11.48 4.47 -17.07
C ALA A 233 10.79 3.79 -18.27
N ALA A 234 10.48 2.50 -18.17
CA ALA A 234 9.80 1.76 -19.23
C ALA A 234 8.37 2.27 -19.52
N GLU A 235 7.67 2.82 -18.53
CA GLU A 235 6.38 3.49 -18.70
C GLU A 235 6.52 4.89 -19.33
N ALA A 236 7.67 5.55 -19.21
CA ALA A 236 8.02 6.78 -19.94
C ALA A 236 8.49 6.53 -21.39
N GLY A 237 8.50 5.26 -21.83
CA GLY A 237 9.01 4.87 -23.15
C GLY A 237 10.54 4.84 -23.25
N ILE A 238 11.26 4.84 -22.12
CA ILE A 238 12.71 4.63 -22.10
C ILE A 238 12.96 3.12 -22.18
N GLU A 239 13.78 2.70 -23.14
CA GLU A 239 14.09 1.29 -23.34
C GLU A 239 14.96 0.75 -22.19
N VAL A 240 14.51 -0.36 -21.59
CA VAL A 240 15.26 -1.13 -20.60
C VAL A 240 15.50 -2.53 -21.19
N PRO A 241 16.76 -2.99 -21.31
CA PRO A 241 17.04 -4.28 -21.94
C PRO A 241 16.28 -5.45 -21.29
N GLY A 242 15.74 -6.34 -22.12
CA GLY A 242 14.97 -7.51 -21.68
C GLY A 242 15.71 -8.39 -20.66
N GLU A 243 17.04 -8.51 -20.82
CA GLU A 243 17.89 -9.29 -19.91
C GLU A 243 17.90 -8.78 -18.47
N VAL A 244 17.68 -7.47 -18.26
CA VAL A 244 17.65 -6.86 -16.92
C VAL A 244 16.43 -7.38 -16.15
N TRP A 245 15.28 -7.43 -16.82
CA TRP A 245 14.05 -8.00 -16.28
C TRP A 245 14.18 -9.50 -16.05
N GLU A 246 14.71 -10.23 -17.02
CA GLU A 246 14.84 -11.69 -16.96
C GLU A 246 15.77 -12.15 -15.83
N ARG A 247 16.93 -11.50 -15.66
CA ARG A 247 17.87 -11.83 -14.57
C ARG A 247 17.25 -11.61 -13.19
N THR A 248 16.51 -10.51 -13.03
CA THR A 248 15.84 -10.21 -11.76
C THR A 248 14.69 -11.17 -11.47
N ALA A 249 13.87 -11.50 -12.47
CA ALA A 249 12.79 -12.48 -12.31
C ALA A 249 13.36 -13.85 -11.90
N ARG A 250 14.39 -14.34 -12.60
CA ARG A 250 15.07 -15.60 -12.27
C ARG A 250 15.64 -15.60 -10.87
N HIS A 251 16.24 -14.49 -10.43
CA HIS A 251 16.74 -14.36 -9.07
C HIS A 251 15.65 -14.57 -8.02
N PHE A 252 14.52 -13.88 -8.14
CA PHE A 252 13.42 -14.04 -7.17
C PHE A 252 12.79 -15.43 -7.24
N GLU A 253 12.62 -16.00 -8.43
CA GLU A 253 12.10 -17.37 -8.61
C GLU A 253 13.03 -18.43 -7.99
N ALA A 254 14.35 -18.28 -8.17
CA ALA A 254 15.35 -19.19 -7.62
C ALA A 254 15.59 -19.03 -6.11
N SER A 255 15.21 -17.87 -5.54
CA SER A 255 15.49 -17.52 -4.14
C SER A 255 14.29 -17.65 -3.20
N GLN A 256 13.13 -18.05 -3.72
CA GLN A 256 11.94 -18.28 -2.90
C GLN A 256 12.21 -19.40 -1.88
N GLY A 257 11.99 -19.09 -0.60
CA GLY A 257 12.18 -20.06 0.48
C GLY A 257 11.19 -21.23 0.40
N THR A 258 11.46 -22.31 1.14
CA THR A 258 10.61 -23.51 1.18
C THR A 258 9.18 -23.22 1.65
N TYR A 259 8.99 -22.17 2.45
CA TYR A 259 7.69 -21.71 2.94
C TYR A 259 6.95 -20.78 1.97
N GLY A 260 7.50 -20.47 0.80
CA GLY A 260 6.86 -19.62 -0.22
C GLY A 260 7.16 -18.11 -0.09
N GLY A 261 7.75 -17.66 1.01
CA GLY A 261 8.17 -16.26 1.18
C GLY A 261 9.63 -15.99 0.81
N TRP A 262 10.06 -14.73 0.97
CA TRP A 262 11.43 -14.29 0.74
C TRP A 262 12.06 -13.63 1.98
N GLY A 263 13.37 -13.83 2.13
CA GLY A 263 14.21 -13.13 3.10
C GLY A 263 14.96 -11.94 2.47
N TYR A 264 15.93 -11.38 3.20
CA TYR A 264 16.66 -10.17 2.78
C TYR A 264 17.69 -10.41 1.66
N ALA A 265 18.48 -11.48 1.75
CA ALA A 265 19.52 -11.85 0.78
C ALA A 265 19.43 -13.35 0.42
N SER A 266 19.62 -13.68 -0.87
CA SER A 266 19.48 -15.01 -1.50
C SER A 266 20.80 -15.81 -1.53
N PRO A 267 20.82 -17.15 -1.71
CA PRO A 267 19.76 -18.15 -1.52
C PRO A 267 20.17 -19.10 -0.40
N SER A 268 19.55 -18.97 0.77
CA SER A 268 19.54 -20.08 1.72
C SER A 268 18.09 -20.36 2.08
N PRO A 269 17.59 -21.59 1.90
CA PRO A 269 16.31 -22.03 2.45
C PRO A 269 16.17 -21.76 3.95
N ALA A 270 17.27 -21.46 4.65
CA ALA A 270 17.31 -21.14 6.07
C ALA A 270 17.04 -19.66 6.40
N THR A 271 17.07 -18.73 5.44
CA THR A 271 16.72 -17.33 5.74
C THR A 271 15.21 -17.22 5.89
N ALA A 272 14.75 -17.07 7.13
CA ALA A 272 13.33 -16.97 7.43
C ALA A 272 12.67 -15.85 6.61
N PRO A 273 11.58 -16.15 5.87
CA PRO A 273 10.87 -15.15 5.11
C PRO A 273 10.21 -14.14 6.05
N TYR A 274 10.00 -12.91 5.57
CA TYR A 274 9.29 -11.89 6.33
C TYR A 274 8.52 -10.94 5.40
N GLY A 275 7.49 -10.29 5.96
CA GLY A 275 6.45 -9.59 5.20
C GLY A 275 6.97 -8.70 4.08
N SER A 276 7.81 -7.71 4.41
CA SER A 276 8.27 -6.74 3.41
C SER A 276 9.11 -7.36 2.29
N MET A 277 9.89 -8.41 2.56
CA MET A 277 10.65 -9.10 1.52
C MET A 277 9.79 -10.08 0.72
N THR A 278 8.79 -10.70 1.34
CA THR A 278 7.83 -11.51 0.58
C THR A 278 7.04 -10.64 -0.42
N CYS A 279 6.58 -9.46 0.02
CA CYS A 279 6.00 -8.47 -0.88
C CYS A 279 6.99 -8.04 -1.99
N SER A 280 8.27 -7.85 -1.65
CA SER A 280 9.33 -7.55 -2.63
C SER A 280 9.42 -8.60 -3.74
N GLY A 281 9.46 -9.88 -3.36
CA GLY A 281 9.56 -10.97 -4.32
C GLY A 281 8.35 -11.07 -5.23
N ILE A 282 7.14 -10.97 -4.66
CA ILE A 282 5.89 -10.94 -5.43
C ILE A 282 5.90 -9.78 -6.44
N CYS A 283 6.13 -8.57 -5.95
CA CYS A 283 6.08 -7.36 -6.78
C CYS A 283 7.14 -7.39 -7.89
N SER A 284 8.37 -7.81 -7.56
CA SER A 284 9.47 -7.82 -8.52
C SER A 284 9.25 -8.85 -9.63
N ILE A 285 8.80 -10.06 -9.30
CA ILE A 285 8.44 -11.07 -10.31
C ILE A 285 7.33 -10.53 -11.22
N LEU A 286 6.27 -9.96 -10.64
CA LEU A 286 5.14 -9.44 -11.41
C LEU A 286 5.56 -8.32 -12.37
N VAL A 287 6.31 -7.33 -11.88
CA VAL A 287 6.79 -6.23 -12.73
C VAL A 287 7.69 -6.75 -13.83
N CYS A 288 8.70 -7.58 -13.51
CA CYS A 288 9.62 -8.11 -14.52
C CYS A 288 8.90 -8.95 -15.58
N ARG A 289 8.02 -9.86 -15.16
CA ARG A 289 7.27 -10.73 -16.08
C ARG A 289 6.28 -9.94 -16.93
N ALA A 290 5.64 -8.91 -16.38
CA ALA A 290 4.76 -8.03 -17.14
C ALA A 290 5.54 -7.20 -18.18
N GLN A 291 6.74 -6.71 -17.84
CA GLN A 291 7.60 -6.00 -18.79
C GLN A 291 8.06 -6.89 -19.94
N LEU A 292 8.46 -8.14 -19.65
CA LEU A 292 8.85 -9.13 -20.66
C LEU A 292 7.69 -9.57 -21.56
N ALA A 293 6.45 -9.53 -21.04
CA ALA A 293 5.23 -9.87 -21.78
C ALA A 293 4.62 -8.68 -22.54
N ARG A 294 5.22 -7.48 -22.51
CA ARG A 294 4.67 -6.29 -23.18
C ARG A 294 4.45 -6.54 -24.67
N GLY A 295 3.24 -6.24 -25.15
CA GLY A 295 2.81 -6.53 -26.52
C GLY A 295 2.30 -7.96 -26.73
N GLY A 296 2.38 -8.81 -25.72
CA GLY A 296 1.78 -10.15 -25.67
C GLY A 296 0.45 -10.20 -24.93
N PRO A 297 -0.09 -11.41 -24.65
CA PRO A 297 -1.31 -11.57 -23.88
C PRO A 297 -1.16 -11.03 -22.45
N GLU A 298 -2.28 -10.60 -21.86
CA GLU A 298 -2.32 -10.14 -20.48
C GLU A 298 -1.82 -11.22 -19.53
N LEU A 299 -0.81 -10.89 -18.72
CA LEU A 299 -0.21 -11.80 -17.77
C LEU A 299 -1.20 -12.04 -16.62
N ASN A 300 -1.60 -13.29 -16.36
CA ASN A 300 -2.33 -13.62 -15.15
C ASN A 300 -1.34 -13.76 -13.96
N PRO A 301 -1.38 -12.86 -12.95
CA PRO A 301 -0.46 -12.91 -11.82
C PRO A 301 -0.54 -14.24 -11.04
N PHE A 302 -1.72 -14.85 -10.97
CA PHE A 302 -1.98 -16.10 -10.25
C PHE A 302 -1.52 -17.36 -11.00
N ALA A 303 -1.26 -17.23 -12.31
CA ALA A 303 -0.69 -18.31 -13.10
C ALA A 303 0.82 -18.50 -12.82
N LEU A 304 1.47 -17.53 -12.17
CA LEU A 304 2.87 -17.62 -11.79
C LEU A 304 3.03 -18.38 -10.47
N PRO A 305 3.64 -19.59 -10.45
CA PRO A 305 3.67 -20.43 -9.25
C PRO A 305 4.34 -19.77 -8.05
N HIS A 306 5.40 -18.99 -8.27
CA HIS A 306 6.12 -18.30 -7.22
C HIS A 306 5.31 -17.14 -6.63
N VAL A 307 4.59 -16.39 -7.46
CA VAL A 307 3.68 -15.32 -6.99
C VAL A 307 2.57 -15.93 -6.13
N ARG A 308 1.91 -16.99 -6.62
CA ARG A 308 0.86 -17.68 -5.86
C ARG A 308 1.33 -18.17 -4.50
N LYS A 309 2.48 -18.85 -4.43
CA LYS A 309 3.07 -19.30 -3.16
C LYS A 309 3.39 -18.15 -2.21
N GLY A 310 3.88 -17.02 -2.73
CA GLY A 310 4.14 -15.82 -1.94
C GLY A 310 2.85 -15.22 -1.37
N LEU A 311 1.78 -15.20 -2.17
CA LEU A 311 0.46 -14.74 -1.74
C LEU A 311 -0.14 -15.67 -0.67
N ASP A 312 -0.03 -16.99 -0.83
CA ASP A 312 -0.47 -17.96 0.17
C ASP A 312 0.26 -17.75 1.50
N TRP A 313 1.59 -17.54 1.46
CA TRP A 313 2.37 -17.21 2.65
C TRP A 313 1.92 -15.89 3.29
N LEU A 314 1.71 -14.85 2.48
CA LEU A 314 1.30 -13.53 2.96
C LEU A 314 -0.10 -13.57 3.58
N ALA A 315 -1.02 -14.36 3.03
CA ALA A 315 -2.36 -14.56 3.58
C ALA A 315 -2.33 -15.29 4.93
N GLY A 316 -1.47 -16.30 5.08
CA GLY A 316 -1.32 -17.05 6.33
C GLY A 316 -0.62 -16.26 7.45
N GLU A 317 0.29 -15.36 7.09
CA GLU A 317 1.10 -14.56 8.01
C GLU A 317 0.62 -13.10 8.12
N PHE A 318 -0.55 -12.79 7.55
CA PHE A 318 -1.04 -11.42 7.37
C PHE A 318 -1.03 -10.62 8.68
N SER A 319 -0.53 -9.38 8.62
CA SER A 319 -0.61 -8.44 9.74
C SER A 319 -0.63 -7.01 9.23
N VAL A 320 -1.25 -6.12 10.00
CA VAL A 320 -1.10 -4.66 9.82
C VAL A 320 -0.35 -4.01 10.99
N SER A 321 -0.11 -4.77 12.06
CA SER A 321 0.48 -4.28 13.31
C SER A 321 1.93 -4.74 13.53
N ALA A 322 2.42 -5.65 12.70
CA ALA A 322 3.80 -6.12 12.70
C ALA A 322 4.26 -6.35 11.26
N ASN A 323 5.57 -6.31 11.04
CA ASN A 323 6.16 -6.93 9.84
C ASN A 323 6.31 -8.43 10.13
N PRO A 324 5.53 -9.32 9.50
CA PRO A 324 5.50 -10.74 9.82
C PRO A 324 6.90 -11.35 9.92
N GLN A 325 7.12 -12.18 10.94
CA GLN A 325 8.43 -12.80 11.25
C GLN A 325 9.56 -11.83 11.66
N LYS A 326 9.28 -10.55 11.91
CA LYS A 326 10.22 -9.60 12.55
C LYS A 326 9.81 -9.30 14.00
N LYS A 327 10.80 -8.99 14.83
CA LYS A 327 10.59 -8.62 16.24
C LYS A 327 10.21 -7.14 16.34
N GLY A 328 9.13 -6.85 17.09
CA GLY A 328 8.70 -5.48 17.35
C GLY A 328 8.29 -4.71 16.08
N PRO A 329 8.33 -3.36 16.10
CA PRO A 329 7.87 -2.52 14.99
C PRO A 329 8.88 -2.43 13.82
N SER A 330 9.87 -3.33 13.74
CA SER A 330 10.95 -3.25 12.75
C SER A 330 10.43 -3.24 11.32
N TRP A 331 10.67 -2.10 10.64
CA TRP A 331 10.28 -1.85 9.24
C TRP A 331 8.78 -2.02 8.98
N LEU A 332 7.93 -1.76 9.98
CA LEU A 332 6.47 -1.93 9.87
C LEU A 332 5.87 -1.06 8.76
N TYR A 333 6.14 0.24 8.75
CA TYR A 333 5.55 1.14 7.75
C TYR A 333 6.04 0.83 6.34
N TYR A 334 7.32 0.47 6.22
CA TYR A 334 7.87 -0.05 4.97
C TYR A 334 7.17 -1.34 4.51
N TYR A 335 6.86 -2.25 5.43
CA TYR A 335 6.05 -3.43 5.12
C TYR A 335 4.63 -3.05 4.69
N LEU A 336 3.96 -2.13 5.38
CA LEU A 336 2.62 -1.67 4.99
C LEU A 336 2.65 -1.12 3.56
N TYR A 337 3.57 -0.23 3.22
CA TYR A 337 3.70 0.23 1.83
C TYR A 337 4.01 -0.91 0.83
N SER A 338 4.75 -1.94 1.27
CA SER A 338 4.98 -3.13 0.44
C SER A 338 3.72 -3.99 0.27
N LEU A 339 2.83 -4.02 1.28
CA LEU A 339 1.53 -4.67 1.25
C LEU A 339 0.59 -3.96 0.28
N GLU A 340 0.53 -2.63 0.33
CA GLU A 340 -0.24 -1.82 -0.63
C GLU A 340 0.22 -2.08 -2.06
N ARG A 341 1.55 -2.04 -2.31
CA ARG A 341 2.12 -2.38 -3.62
C ARG A 341 1.68 -3.77 -4.08
N THR A 342 1.72 -4.75 -3.19
CA THR A 342 1.33 -6.12 -3.54
C THR A 342 -0.15 -6.20 -3.91
N GLY A 343 -1.03 -5.53 -3.14
CA GLY A 343 -2.46 -5.45 -3.43
C GLY A 343 -2.72 -4.80 -4.79
N ALA A 344 -2.14 -3.63 -5.03
CA ALA A 344 -2.30 -2.88 -6.28
C ALA A 344 -1.79 -3.63 -7.51
N LEU A 345 -0.62 -4.30 -7.44
CA LEU A 345 -0.04 -5.02 -8.58
C LEU A 345 -0.75 -6.34 -8.88
N THR A 346 -1.33 -6.98 -7.86
CA THR A 346 -2.09 -8.22 -8.04
C THR A 346 -3.56 -7.98 -8.37
N GLY A 347 -4.06 -6.76 -8.13
CA GLY A 347 -5.47 -6.41 -8.29
C GLY A 347 -6.37 -7.05 -7.23
N GLN A 348 -5.81 -7.49 -6.10
CA GLN A 348 -6.58 -8.11 -5.02
C GLN A 348 -6.98 -7.07 -4.00
N ASP A 349 -8.23 -7.13 -3.56
CA ASP A 349 -8.73 -6.37 -2.41
C ASP A 349 -8.47 -7.10 -1.08
N ARG A 350 -8.12 -8.39 -1.13
CA ARG A 350 -7.95 -9.24 0.06
C ARG A 350 -6.71 -10.13 -0.01
N PHE A 351 -6.13 -10.40 1.16
CA PHE A 351 -5.18 -11.49 1.36
C PHE A 351 -5.78 -12.47 2.37
N GLY A 352 -6.17 -13.66 1.91
CA GLY A 352 -7.01 -14.55 2.71
C GLY A 352 -8.34 -13.88 3.04
N ASN A 353 -8.70 -13.84 4.33
CA ASN A 353 -9.92 -13.17 4.78
C ASN A 353 -9.74 -11.67 5.08
N HIS A 354 -8.52 -11.14 4.92
CA HIS A 354 -8.16 -9.79 5.34
C HIS A 354 -8.36 -8.76 4.24
N ASP A 355 -9.10 -7.70 4.56
CA ASP A 355 -9.22 -6.52 3.70
C ASP A 355 -8.00 -5.63 3.91
N TRP A 356 -6.96 -5.84 3.12
CA TRP A 356 -5.64 -5.30 3.44
C TRP A 356 -5.65 -3.77 3.53
N TYR A 357 -6.45 -3.10 2.69
CA TYR A 357 -6.51 -1.64 2.66
C TYR A 357 -7.29 -1.11 3.86
N GLN A 358 -8.51 -1.62 4.08
CA GLN A 358 -9.33 -1.15 5.19
C GLN A 358 -8.63 -1.41 6.52
N GLU A 359 -8.07 -2.60 6.72
CA GLU A 359 -7.40 -2.95 7.97
C GLU A 359 -6.14 -2.12 8.21
N GLY A 360 -5.33 -1.88 7.16
CA GLY A 360 -4.12 -1.09 7.26
C GLY A 360 -4.40 0.40 7.46
N ALA A 361 -5.42 0.94 6.79
CA ALA A 361 -5.82 2.33 6.93
C ALA A 361 -6.36 2.61 8.33
N GLU A 362 -7.26 1.76 8.86
CA GLU A 362 -7.72 1.85 10.24
C GLU A 362 -6.55 1.84 11.23
N TYR A 363 -5.58 0.94 11.03
CA TYR A 363 -4.39 0.85 11.87
C TYR A 363 -3.55 2.14 11.88
N LEU A 364 -3.37 2.76 10.70
CA LEU A 364 -2.61 4.00 10.54
C LEU A 364 -3.35 5.21 11.12
N LEU A 365 -4.67 5.31 10.90
CA LEU A 365 -5.51 6.39 11.43
C LEU A 365 -5.43 6.43 12.96
N ASP A 366 -5.46 5.28 13.62
CA ASP A 366 -5.37 5.18 15.08
C ASP A 366 -3.96 5.52 15.65
N ARG A 367 -2.96 5.76 14.80
CA ARG A 367 -1.54 5.95 15.16
C ARG A 367 -0.89 7.21 14.61
N GLN A 368 -1.67 8.04 13.92
CA GLN A 368 -1.16 9.35 13.50
C GLN A 368 -0.95 10.23 14.74
N ALA A 369 0.23 10.85 14.83
CA ALA A 369 0.52 11.81 15.88
C ALA A 369 -0.22 13.14 15.63
N GLU A 370 -0.38 13.97 16.66
CA GLU A 370 -1.05 15.28 16.57
C GLU A 370 -0.43 16.21 15.52
N ASN A 371 0.88 16.07 15.27
CA ASN A 371 1.60 16.84 14.25
C ASN A 371 1.46 16.28 12.82
N GLY A 372 0.63 15.24 12.62
CA GLY A 372 0.39 14.59 11.33
C GLY A 372 1.36 13.45 10.97
N SER A 373 2.39 13.19 11.77
CA SER A 373 3.42 12.18 11.47
C SER A 373 3.11 10.78 12.00
N TRP A 374 3.83 9.79 11.50
CA TRP A 374 3.88 8.41 12.01
C TRP A 374 5.31 8.04 12.43
N GLY A 375 5.48 7.06 13.32
CA GLY A 375 6.80 6.52 13.67
C GLY A 375 7.59 7.28 14.77
N GLY A 376 6.99 8.30 15.39
CA GLY A 376 7.60 9.03 16.51
C GLY A 376 8.66 10.07 16.09
N PRO A 377 9.61 10.44 16.98
CA PRO A 377 10.51 11.59 16.80
C PRO A 377 11.41 11.58 15.54
N SER A 378 11.62 10.42 14.92
CA SER A 378 12.40 10.24 13.68
C SER A 378 11.54 9.79 12.49
N GLY A 379 10.22 9.98 12.60
CA GLY A 379 9.16 9.43 11.76
C GLY A 379 9.08 9.87 10.29
N ARG A 380 10.16 10.39 9.69
CA ARG A 380 10.16 10.89 8.30
C ARG A 380 9.78 9.76 7.32
N TYR A 381 10.54 8.67 7.31
CA TYR A 381 10.29 7.54 6.42
C TYR A 381 8.94 6.87 6.69
N ASP A 382 8.62 6.69 7.97
CA ASP A 382 7.36 6.08 8.39
C ASP A 382 6.15 6.90 7.95
N THR A 383 6.25 8.22 8.01
CA THR A 383 5.23 9.12 7.47
C THR A 383 5.11 8.99 5.96
N CYS A 384 6.23 8.95 5.23
CA CYS A 384 6.20 8.74 3.78
C CYS A 384 5.51 7.41 3.43
N PHE A 385 5.89 6.31 4.06
CA PHE A 385 5.29 5.01 3.79
C PHE A 385 3.83 4.89 4.24
N ALA A 386 3.43 5.53 5.35
CA ALA A 386 2.04 5.62 5.77
C ALA A 386 1.18 6.37 4.74
N LEU A 387 1.67 7.52 4.25
CA LEU A 387 0.99 8.31 3.23
C LEU A 387 0.88 7.56 1.90
N LEU A 388 1.95 6.92 1.45
CA LEU A 388 1.94 6.11 0.22
C LEU A 388 0.95 4.93 0.34
N PHE A 389 0.83 4.32 1.51
CA PHE A 389 -0.19 3.30 1.80
C PHE A 389 -1.61 3.88 1.72
N LEU A 390 -1.90 4.94 2.50
CA LEU A 390 -3.24 5.53 2.58
C LEU A 390 -3.71 6.03 1.21
N ARG A 391 -2.80 6.56 0.41
CA ARG A 391 -3.07 7.07 -0.93
C ARG A 391 -3.25 5.98 -1.98
N ARG A 392 -2.93 4.72 -1.69
CA ARG A 392 -2.84 3.64 -2.69
C ARG A 392 -1.96 4.07 -3.87
N ALA A 393 -0.74 4.51 -3.55
CA ALA A 393 0.15 5.22 -4.46
C ALA A 393 0.66 4.40 -5.66
N THR A 394 0.48 3.08 -5.63
CA THR A 394 1.01 2.17 -6.63
C THR A 394 0.07 2.06 -7.82
N ARG A 395 0.58 2.35 -9.02
CA ARG A 395 -0.17 2.14 -10.25
C ARG A 395 -0.35 0.63 -10.50
N PRO A 396 -1.60 0.13 -10.65
CA PRO A 396 -1.86 -1.25 -11.01
C PRO A 396 -1.14 -1.65 -12.32
N LEU A 397 -0.82 -2.94 -12.46
CA LEU A 397 -0.30 -3.48 -13.73
C LEU A 397 -1.40 -3.60 -14.80
N TYR A 398 -2.63 -3.79 -14.35
CA TYR A 398 -3.80 -4.09 -15.17
C TYR A 398 -4.88 -3.05 -14.92
N ALA A 399 -5.68 -2.72 -15.94
CA ALA A 399 -6.80 -1.81 -15.76
C ALA A 399 -7.84 -2.47 -14.83
N VAL A 400 -8.38 -1.71 -13.87
CA VAL A 400 -9.46 -2.18 -13.00
C VAL A 400 -10.65 -2.59 -13.87
N GLY A 401 -10.91 -3.89 -13.98
CA GLY A 401 -11.94 -4.48 -14.84
C GLY A 401 -11.52 -5.73 -15.63
N SER A 402 -10.23 -6.07 -15.71
CA SER A 402 -9.77 -7.29 -16.42
C SER A 402 -9.56 -8.50 -15.50
N ALA A 403 -9.50 -8.31 -14.18
CA ALA A 403 -9.25 -9.36 -13.21
C ALA A 403 -10.38 -9.43 -12.16
N SER A 404 -11.49 -10.05 -12.52
CA SER A 404 -12.27 -10.82 -11.56
C SER A 404 -12.10 -12.28 -11.97
N PRO A 405 -11.38 -13.12 -11.19
CA PRO A 405 -11.57 -14.54 -11.31
C PRO A 405 -13.00 -14.79 -10.82
N ALA A 406 -13.85 -15.29 -11.73
CA ALA A 406 -15.07 -15.95 -11.30
C ALA A 406 -14.69 -17.07 -10.32
N GLU A 407 -15.42 -17.05 -9.19
CA GLU A 407 -15.56 -18.02 -8.08
C GLU A 407 -14.69 -19.29 -8.08
#